data_AF-M6HF91-F1
#
_entry.id   AF-M6HF91-F1
#
_cell.length_a   1.000
_cell.length_b   1.000
_cell.length_c   1.000
_cell.angle_alpha   90.00
_cell.angle_beta   90.00
_cell.angle_gamma   90.00
#
_symmetry.space_group_name_H-M   'P 1'
#
loop_
_entity.id
_entity.type
_entity.pdbx_description
1 polymer ?
#
loop_
_entity_poly.entity_id
_entity_poly.type
_entity_poly.pdbx_seq_one_letter_code
_entity_poly.pdbx_strand_id
1 'polypeptide(L)'
;MGQKKSHLPETRNPVELMEFLSKEMENPSFDEWLSELADKAIENDKFVWSFLYQVMRDVDSGRLSWGYHKRLLSGVVQILSRVGDSRAYRVIINYVKSLDRQIPIGALELISDLLPSFSEVDLDEILKIAAHQDSLKSAFGILAILQLIVQGKLPTEKVEETKLFLKNYKNYVYYLDSAIEQSLDYLEAQEEPNLLTFFNEIAV
;
A
#
# COMPACT_ATOMS: atom_id res chain seq x y z
N MET A 1 6.55 -33.39 21.09
CA MET A 1 5.55 -32.60 21.86
C MET A 1 4.77 -31.78 20.85
N GLY A 2 3.51 -32.14 20.60
CA GLY A 2 2.68 -31.43 19.64
C GLY A 2 2.36 -30.03 20.18
N GLN A 3 2.84 -28.98 19.51
CA GLN A 3 2.27 -27.65 19.69
C GLN A 3 0.78 -27.76 19.34
N LYS A 4 -0.09 -27.50 20.31
CA LYS A 4 -1.49 -27.21 20.00
C LYS A 4 -1.44 -26.05 19.02
N LYS A 5 -1.95 -26.24 17.79
CA LYS A 5 -2.19 -25.14 16.87
C LYS A 5 -2.96 -24.10 17.67
N SER A 6 -2.35 -22.94 17.86
CA SER A 6 -3.04 -21.83 18.50
C SER A 6 -4.13 -21.44 17.52
N HIS A 7 -5.37 -21.77 17.81
CA HIS A 7 -6.47 -21.48 16.91
C HIS A 7 -6.95 -20.05 17.16
N LEU A 8 -7.33 -19.35 16.08
CA LEU A 8 -8.08 -18.11 16.21
C LEU A 8 -9.30 -18.33 17.11
N PRO A 9 -9.68 -17.34 17.93
CA PRO A 9 -10.87 -17.46 18.76
C PRO A 9 -12.11 -17.69 17.89
N GLU A 10 -13.00 -18.59 18.34
CA GLU A 10 -14.30 -18.82 17.71
C GLU A 10 -15.26 -17.66 18.06
N THR A 11 -15.01 -16.48 17.50
CA THR A 11 -15.89 -15.31 17.62
C THR A 11 -16.53 -14.97 16.27
N ARG A 12 -17.75 -14.42 16.33
CA ARG A 12 -18.44 -13.82 15.18
C ARG A 12 -18.50 -12.29 15.27
N ASN A 13 -17.84 -11.72 16.28
CA ASN A 13 -17.78 -10.30 16.51
C ASN A 13 -16.41 -9.75 16.05
N PRO A 14 -16.36 -8.91 15.00
CA PRO A 14 -15.10 -8.39 14.47
C PRO A 14 -14.31 -7.55 15.49
N VAL A 15 -15.02 -6.92 16.45
CA VAL A 15 -14.38 -6.13 17.52
C VAL A 15 -13.66 -7.06 18.50
N GLU A 16 -14.27 -8.18 18.88
CA GLU A 16 -13.62 -9.15 19.78
C GLU A 16 -12.37 -9.76 19.14
N LEU A 17 -12.44 -10.08 17.84
CA LEU A 17 -11.27 -10.58 17.11
C LEU A 17 -10.15 -9.53 17.06
N MET A 18 -10.50 -8.27 16.80
CA MET A 18 -9.54 -7.18 16.79
C MET A 18 -8.90 -6.95 18.17
N GLU A 19 -9.69 -6.96 19.25
CA GLU A 19 -9.16 -6.83 20.61
C GLU A 19 -8.25 -7.99 20.98
N PHE A 20 -8.60 -9.21 20.59
CA PHE A 20 -7.75 -10.39 20.76
C PHE A 20 -6.42 -10.22 20.04
N LEU A 21 -6.45 -9.94 18.73
CA LEU A 21 -5.24 -9.77 17.94
C LEU A 21 -4.38 -8.59 18.42
N SER A 22 -5.00 -7.50 18.87
CA SER A 22 -4.27 -6.35 19.44
C SER A 22 -3.52 -6.72 20.72
N LYS A 23 -4.06 -7.63 21.54
CA LYS A 23 -3.40 -8.10 22.77
C LYS A 23 -2.33 -9.15 22.51
N GLU A 24 -2.54 -9.99 21.49
CA GLU A 24 -1.68 -11.13 21.19
C GLU A 24 -0.67 -10.84 20.07
N MET A 25 -0.37 -9.57 19.76
CA MET A 25 0.59 -9.20 18.70
C MET A 25 1.99 -9.81 18.88
N GLU A 26 2.41 -10.07 20.12
CA GLU A 26 3.71 -10.69 20.42
C GLU A 26 3.66 -12.22 20.51
N ASN A 27 2.49 -12.82 20.28
CA ASN A 27 2.33 -14.26 20.30
C ASN A 27 3.06 -14.89 19.09
N PRO A 28 3.81 -16.00 19.27
CA PRO A 28 4.46 -16.69 18.15
C PRO A 28 3.51 -17.15 17.04
N SER A 29 2.23 -17.40 17.35
CA SER A 29 1.22 -17.79 16.37
C SER A 29 0.55 -16.60 15.68
N PHE A 30 0.93 -15.36 15.97
CA PHE A 30 0.29 -14.17 15.40
C PHE A 30 0.34 -14.15 13.86
N ASP A 31 1.51 -14.48 13.30
CA ASP A 31 1.67 -14.48 11.84
C ASP A 31 0.89 -15.64 11.18
N GLU A 32 0.74 -16.77 11.87
CA GLU A 32 -0.10 -17.89 11.41
C GLU A 32 -1.58 -17.48 11.37
N TRP A 33 -2.05 -16.75 12.38
CA TRP A 33 -3.41 -16.23 12.42
C TRP A 33 -3.68 -15.21 11.32
N LEU A 34 -2.74 -14.30 11.06
CA LEU A 34 -2.87 -13.36 9.95
C LEU A 34 -2.90 -14.10 8.60
N SER A 35 -2.11 -15.16 8.46
CA SER A 35 -2.16 -16.01 7.25
C SER A 35 -3.51 -16.70 7.09
N GLU A 36 -4.09 -17.25 8.16
CA GLU A 36 -5.42 -17.86 8.12
C GLU A 36 -6.51 -16.83 7.76
N LEU A 37 -6.43 -15.61 8.29
CA LEU A 37 -7.32 -14.52 7.93
C LEU A 37 -7.15 -14.11 6.47
N ALA A 38 -5.92 -14.09 5.95
CA ALA A 38 -5.66 -13.78 4.55
C ALA A 38 -6.33 -14.80 3.62
N ASP A 39 -6.20 -16.10 3.90
CA ASP A 39 -6.80 -17.17 3.11
C ASP A 39 -8.34 -17.03 3.09
N LYS A 40 -8.95 -16.78 4.26
CA LYS A 40 -10.40 -16.53 4.37
C LYS A 40 -10.86 -15.25 3.66
N ALA A 41 -10.04 -14.19 3.68
CA ALA A 41 -10.35 -12.93 2.98
C ALA A 41 -10.39 -13.15 1.45
N ILE A 42 -9.45 -13.95 0.92
CA ILE A 42 -9.40 -14.36 -0.49
C ILE A 42 -10.63 -15.18 -0.86
N GLU A 43 -11.08 -16.07 0.03
CA GLU A 43 -12.34 -16.83 -0.11
C GLU A 43 -13.61 -15.97 0.09
N ASN A 44 -13.44 -14.66 0.28
CA ASN A 44 -14.52 -13.69 0.45
C ASN A 44 -15.39 -13.93 1.71
N ASP A 45 -14.77 -14.42 2.78
CA ASP A 45 -15.44 -14.61 4.07
C ASP A 45 -15.96 -13.28 4.64
N LYS A 46 -17.28 -13.18 4.81
CA LYS A 46 -17.95 -11.93 5.24
C LYS A 46 -17.50 -11.45 6.61
N PHE A 47 -17.19 -12.37 7.52
CA PHE A 47 -16.77 -12.03 8.87
C PHE A 47 -15.37 -11.43 8.85
N VAL A 48 -14.44 -12.04 8.12
CA VAL A 48 -13.08 -11.51 7.95
C VAL A 48 -13.11 -10.14 7.27
N TRP A 49 -13.93 -9.95 6.22
CA TRP A 49 -14.09 -8.63 5.61
C TRP A 49 -14.64 -7.59 6.59
N SER A 50 -15.63 -7.96 7.40
CA SER A 50 -16.16 -7.07 8.45
C SER A 50 -15.08 -6.69 9.46
N PHE A 51 -14.19 -7.63 9.82
CA PHE A 51 -13.03 -7.38 10.66
C PHE A 51 -12.04 -6.41 9.99
N LEU A 52 -11.66 -6.61 8.73
CA LEU A 52 -10.74 -5.72 8.01
C LEU A 52 -11.27 -4.28 7.96
N TYR A 53 -12.56 -4.10 7.63
CA TYR A 53 -13.19 -2.77 7.64
C TYR A 53 -13.21 -2.14 9.05
N GLN A 54 -13.47 -2.95 10.08
CA GLN A 54 -13.49 -2.47 11.46
C GLN A 54 -12.11 -1.98 11.90
N VAL A 55 -11.04 -2.72 11.55
CA VAL A 55 -9.66 -2.28 11.84
C VAL A 55 -9.39 -0.93 11.18
N MET A 56 -9.64 -0.79 9.88
CA MET A 56 -9.36 0.48 9.18
C MET A 56 -10.13 1.67 9.77
N ARG A 57 -11.41 1.46 10.11
CA ARG A 57 -12.24 2.46 10.79
C ARG A 57 -11.69 2.85 12.16
N ASP A 58 -11.19 1.88 12.92
CA ASP A 58 -10.63 2.15 14.24
C ASP A 58 -9.27 2.84 14.16
N VAL A 59 -8.49 2.62 13.10
CA VAL A 59 -7.30 3.45 12.81
C VAL A 59 -7.71 4.88 12.47
N ASP A 60 -8.70 5.08 11.60
CA ASP A 60 -9.20 6.42 11.23
C ASP A 60 -9.69 7.20 12.45
N SER A 61 -10.44 6.56 13.34
CA SER A 61 -10.91 7.21 14.58
C SER A 61 -9.79 7.45 15.62
N GLY A 62 -8.63 6.82 15.43
CA GLY A 62 -7.49 6.83 16.33
C GLY A 62 -7.63 5.94 17.56
N ARG A 63 -8.58 5.00 17.56
CA ARG A 63 -8.64 3.91 18.55
C ARG A 63 -7.47 2.94 18.37
N LEU A 64 -7.11 2.69 17.12
CA LEU A 64 -5.86 2.05 16.75
C LEU A 64 -4.87 3.11 16.26
N SER A 65 -3.59 2.87 16.51
CA SER A 65 -2.51 3.78 16.14
C SER A 65 -1.32 2.99 15.64
N TRP A 66 -0.67 3.48 14.58
CA TRP A 66 0.53 2.85 14.01
C TRP A 66 1.70 2.76 14.99
N GLY A 67 1.77 3.67 15.97
CA GLY A 67 2.82 3.62 17.00
C GLY A 67 2.70 2.43 17.94
N TYR A 68 1.48 1.99 18.27
CA TYR A 68 1.25 0.90 19.21
C TYR A 68 0.84 -0.41 18.53
N HIS A 69 0.02 -0.33 17.48
CA HIS A 69 -0.61 -1.47 16.82
C HIS A 69 0.08 -1.85 15.50
N LYS A 70 1.35 -1.48 15.33
CA LYS A 70 2.10 -1.62 14.07
C LYS A 70 1.93 -3.01 13.45
N ARG A 71 2.10 -4.09 14.24
CA ARG A 71 2.09 -5.47 13.71
C ARG A 71 0.72 -5.86 13.17
N LEU A 72 -0.36 -5.52 13.88
CA LEU A 72 -1.72 -5.74 13.42
C LEU A 72 -2.03 -4.94 12.15
N LEU A 73 -1.69 -3.65 12.14
CA LEU A 73 -1.99 -2.78 10.99
C LEU A 73 -1.18 -3.17 9.75
N SER A 74 0.11 -3.48 9.91
CA SER A 74 0.93 -4.04 8.84
C SER A 74 0.35 -5.36 8.31
N GLY A 75 -0.11 -6.25 9.19
CA GLY A 75 -0.78 -7.49 8.81
C GLY A 75 -2.06 -7.26 8.01
N VAL A 76 -2.89 -6.31 8.40
CA VAL A 76 -4.12 -5.96 7.67
C VAL A 76 -3.81 -5.39 6.29
N VAL A 77 -2.82 -4.51 6.15
CA VAL A 77 -2.39 -4.00 4.85
C VAL A 77 -1.85 -5.13 3.96
N GLN A 78 -1.08 -6.06 4.53
CA GLN A 78 -0.59 -7.24 3.80
C GLN A 78 -1.72 -8.19 3.37
N ILE A 79 -2.73 -8.41 4.21
CA ILE A 79 -3.93 -9.19 3.84
C ILE A 79 -4.62 -8.54 2.65
N LEU A 80 -4.87 -7.23 2.70
CA LEU A 80 -5.53 -6.49 1.61
C LEU A 80 -4.71 -6.55 0.31
N SER A 81 -3.39 -6.39 0.41
CA SER A 81 -2.48 -6.54 -0.73
C SER A 81 -2.51 -7.95 -1.32
N ARG A 82 -2.56 -9.00 -0.48
CA ARG A 82 -2.67 -10.39 -0.95
C ARG A 82 -4.00 -10.70 -1.64
N VAL A 83 -5.09 -10.03 -1.22
CA VAL A 83 -6.37 -10.09 -1.94
C VAL A 83 -6.25 -9.42 -3.31
N GLY A 84 -5.66 -8.22 -3.39
CA GLY A 84 -5.28 -7.56 -4.64
C GLY A 84 -6.42 -7.12 -5.57
N ASP A 85 -7.68 -7.31 -5.16
CA ASP A 85 -8.87 -6.90 -5.91
C ASP A 85 -9.18 -5.41 -5.74
N SER A 86 -10.10 -4.89 -6.56
CA SER A 86 -10.52 -3.49 -6.52
C SER A 86 -11.17 -3.11 -5.19
N ARG A 87 -11.82 -4.05 -4.48
CA ARG A 87 -12.40 -3.78 -3.16
C ARG A 87 -11.29 -3.54 -2.13
N ALA A 88 -10.27 -4.38 -2.10
CA ALA A 88 -9.13 -4.26 -1.21
C ALA A 88 -8.35 -2.95 -1.49
N TYR A 89 -8.16 -2.61 -2.76
CA TYR A 89 -7.59 -1.33 -3.17
C TYR A 89 -8.39 -0.14 -2.60
N ARG A 90 -9.72 -0.15 -2.76
CA ARG A 90 -10.59 0.91 -2.24
C ARG A 90 -10.52 1.06 -0.73
N VAL A 91 -10.35 -0.03 0.02
CA VAL A 91 -10.13 0.03 1.48
C VAL A 91 -8.89 0.85 1.81
N ILE A 92 -7.76 0.54 1.17
CA ILE A 92 -6.48 1.21 1.38
C ILE A 92 -6.55 2.68 0.97
N ILE A 93 -7.07 2.97 -0.22
CA ILE A 93 -7.12 4.34 -0.73
C ILE A 93 -8.07 5.22 0.09
N ASN A 94 -9.21 4.68 0.53
CA ASN A 94 -10.11 5.44 1.39
C ASN A 94 -9.44 5.79 2.72
N TYR A 95 -8.71 4.85 3.32
CA TYR A 95 -7.91 5.09 4.50
C TYR A 95 -6.88 6.21 4.29
N VAL A 96 -6.11 6.15 3.20
CA VAL A 96 -5.13 7.21 2.87
C VAL A 96 -5.79 8.58 2.74
N LYS A 97 -6.96 8.63 2.10
CA LYS A 97 -7.71 9.88 1.92
C LYS A 97 -8.28 10.41 3.24
N SER A 98 -8.65 9.53 4.18
CA SER A 98 -9.14 9.91 5.51
C SER A 98 -8.05 10.27 6.51
N LEU A 99 -6.77 9.96 6.24
CA LEU A 99 -5.65 10.29 7.13
C LEU A 99 -5.64 11.76 7.54
N ASP A 100 -6.06 12.07 8.75
CA ASP A 100 -6.03 13.42 9.34
C ASP A 100 -4.92 13.56 10.39
N ARG A 101 -4.30 12.44 10.77
CA ARG A 101 -3.25 12.34 11.78
C ARG A 101 -1.95 11.89 11.15
N GLN A 102 -0.85 12.38 11.69
CA GLN A 102 0.47 11.90 11.32
C GLN A 102 0.62 10.42 11.66
N ILE A 103 1.11 9.65 10.68
CA ILE A 103 1.53 8.26 10.86
C ILE A 103 3.05 8.17 10.64
N PRO A 104 3.73 7.15 11.20
CA PRO A 104 5.14 6.93 10.93
C PRO A 104 5.42 6.76 9.43
N ILE A 105 6.53 7.31 8.94
CA ILE A 105 6.91 7.21 7.53
C ILE A 105 6.97 5.76 7.03
N GLY A 106 7.47 4.83 7.85
CA GLY A 106 7.50 3.40 7.50
C GLY A 106 6.13 2.76 7.30
N ALA A 107 5.05 3.32 7.86
CA ALA A 107 3.70 2.89 7.55
C ALA A 107 3.24 3.41 6.19
N LEU A 108 3.61 4.65 5.85
CA LEU A 108 3.36 5.25 4.54
C LEU A 108 4.05 4.44 3.44
N GLU A 109 5.34 4.14 3.64
CA GLU A 109 6.18 3.33 2.76
C GLU A 109 5.57 1.94 2.55
N LEU A 110 5.19 1.25 3.64
CA LEU A 110 4.55 -0.06 3.54
C LEU A 110 3.29 -0.03 2.64
N ILE A 111 2.42 0.96 2.82
CA ILE A 111 1.18 1.05 2.05
C ILE A 111 1.50 1.36 0.58
N SER A 112 2.44 2.28 0.30
CA SER A 112 2.83 2.61 -1.07
C SER A 112 3.53 1.45 -1.77
N ASP A 113 4.39 0.70 -1.07
CA ASP A 113 5.17 -0.41 -1.62
C ASP A 113 4.28 -1.59 -2.04
N LEU A 114 3.16 -1.76 -1.34
CA LEU A 114 2.18 -2.80 -1.64
C LEU A 114 1.13 -2.34 -2.66
N LEU A 115 1.06 -1.05 -2.97
CA LEU A 115 0.08 -0.53 -3.92
C LEU A 115 0.17 -1.16 -5.33
N PRO A 116 1.37 -1.43 -5.88
CA PRO A 116 1.48 -2.12 -7.15
C PRO A 116 0.88 -3.54 -7.17
N SER A 117 0.66 -4.19 -6.01
CA SER A 117 0.08 -5.54 -5.97
C SER A 117 -1.38 -5.60 -6.41
N PHE A 118 -2.10 -4.48 -6.39
CA PHE A 118 -3.50 -4.41 -6.79
C PHE A 118 -3.64 -4.47 -8.32
N SER A 119 -4.64 -5.22 -8.77
CA SER A 119 -4.94 -5.42 -10.19
C SER A 119 -5.36 -4.15 -10.93
N GLU A 120 -6.03 -3.24 -10.24
CA GLU A 120 -6.62 -2.02 -10.82
C GLU A 120 -6.18 -0.77 -10.04
N VAL A 121 -4.89 -0.42 -10.11
CA VAL A 121 -4.41 0.84 -9.55
C VAL A 121 -4.85 2.00 -10.44
N ASP A 122 -5.63 2.93 -9.89
CA ASP A 122 -6.07 4.14 -10.57
C ASP A 122 -5.01 5.25 -10.43
N LEU A 123 -4.17 5.41 -11.45
CA LEU A 123 -3.08 6.39 -11.43
C LEU A 123 -3.60 7.84 -11.34
N ASP A 124 -4.75 8.16 -11.94
CA ASP A 124 -5.34 9.50 -11.85
C ASP A 124 -5.74 9.82 -10.41
N GLU A 125 -6.25 8.83 -9.69
CA GLU A 125 -6.52 8.94 -8.27
C GLU A 125 -5.24 9.14 -7.45
N ILE A 126 -4.16 8.43 -7.76
CA ILE A 126 -2.87 8.59 -7.08
C ILE A 126 -2.26 9.98 -7.35
N LEU A 127 -2.28 10.47 -8.59
CA LEU A 127 -1.82 11.82 -8.94
C LEU A 127 -2.61 12.89 -8.19
N LYS A 128 -3.94 12.73 -8.06
CA LYS A 128 -4.77 13.63 -7.25
C LYS A 128 -4.38 13.61 -5.77
N ILE A 129 -4.04 12.45 -5.22
CA ILE A 129 -3.55 12.33 -3.83
C ILE A 129 -2.18 13.00 -3.68
N ALA A 130 -1.28 12.81 -4.64
CA ALA A 130 0.05 13.42 -4.64
C ALA A 130 -0.02 14.96 -4.70
N ALA A 131 -1.00 15.51 -5.44
CA ALA A 131 -1.25 16.94 -5.57
C ALA A 131 -1.98 17.57 -4.35
N HIS A 132 -2.32 16.77 -3.34
CA HIS A 132 -3.06 17.24 -2.18
C HIS A 132 -2.21 18.23 -1.34
N GLN A 133 -2.85 19.24 -0.73
CA GLN A 133 -2.13 20.26 0.07
C GLN A 133 -1.57 19.71 1.38
N ASP A 134 -2.24 18.72 1.95
CA ASP A 134 -1.75 17.96 3.11
C ASP A 134 -0.46 17.20 2.76
N SER A 135 0.62 17.51 3.49
CA SER A 135 1.96 16.99 3.20
C SER A 135 2.07 15.47 3.34
N LEU A 136 1.30 14.85 4.24
CA LEU A 136 1.29 13.40 4.43
C LEU A 136 0.64 12.69 3.25
N LYS A 137 -0.54 13.15 2.82
CA LYS A 137 -1.22 12.59 1.63
C LYS A 137 -0.40 12.81 0.36
N SER A 138 0.17 14.01 0.22
CA SER A 138 1.05 14.34 -0.89
C SER A 138 2.26 13.40 -0.96
N ALA A 139 2.92 13.16 0.18
CA ALA A 139 4.04 12.21 0.28
C ALA A 139 3.63 10.77 -0.06
N PHE A 140 2.46 10.31 0.41
CA PHE A 140 1.93 9.01 0.00
C PHE A 140 1.80 8.90 -1.51
N GLY A 141 1.16 9.90 -2.13
CA GLY A 141 0.91 9.89 -3.57
C GLY A 141 2.21 9.83 -4.37
N ILE A 142 3.24 10.56 -3.94
CA ILE A 142 4.58 10.45 -4.54
C ILE A 142 5.15 9.06 -4.35
N LEU A 143 5.24 8.54 -3.13
CA LEU A 143 5.81 7.21 -2.90
C LEU A 143 5.10 6.14 -3.73
N ALA A 144 3.78 6.21 -3.84
CA ALA A 144 2.99 5.34 -4.70
C ALA A 144 3.37 5.47 -6.19
N ILE A 145 3.53 6.69 -6.70
CA ILE A 145 4.01 6.93 -8.07
C ILE A 145 5.40 6.33 -8.28
N LEU A 146 6.34 6.55 -7.34
CA LEU A 146 7.69 6.00 -7.46
C LEU A 146 7.68 4.47 -7.51
N GLN A 147 6.82 3.83 -6.69
CA GLN A 147 6.68 2.37 -6.71
C GLN A 147 6.06 1.85 -8.01
N LEU A 148 5.12 2.58 -8.61
CA LEU A 148 4.57 2.24 -9.92
C LEU A 148 5.63 2.36 -11.02
N ILE A 149 6.50 3.37 -10.96
CA ILE A 149 7.62 3.56 -11.89
C ILE A 149 8.60 2.39 -11.80
N VAL A 150 9.11 2.08 -10.60
CA VAL A 150 10.11 1.02 -10.38
C VAL A 150 9.58 -0.36 -10.81
N GLN A 151 8.29 -0.60 -10.64
CA GLN A 151 7.66 -1.86 -11.05
C GLN A 151 7.19 -1.89 -12.51
N GLY A 152 7.44 -0.82 -13.29
CA GLY A 152 7.03 -0.75 -14.69
C GLY A 152 5.51 -0.80 -14.89
N LYS A 153 4.74 -0.30 -13.92
CA LYS A 153 3.27 -0.27 -13.93
C LYS A 153 2.70 1.12 -14.24
N LEU A 154 3.55 2.04 -14.66
CA LEU A 154 3.12 3.34 -15.17
C LEU A 154 2.62 3.18 -16.62
N PRO A 155 1.35 3.52 -16.93
CA PRO A 155 0.86 3.48 -18.30
C PRO A 155 1.66 4.43 -19.20
N THR A 156 1.99 3.99 -20.41
CA THR A 156 2.84 4.74 -21.35
C THR A 156 2.27 6.13 -21.66
N GLU A 157 0.96 6.23 -21.80
CA GLU A 157 0.23 7.47 -22.05
C GLU A 157 0.28 8.47 -20.88
N LYS A 158 0.69 8.04 -19.70
CA LYS A 158 0.80 8.84 -18.47
C LYS A 158 2.24 9.19 -18.08
N VAL A 159 3.23 8.71 -18.82
CA VAL A 159 4.66 8.92 -18.51
C VAL A 159 5.01 10.41 -18.48
N GLU A 160 4.69 11.14 -19.55
CA GLU A 160 5.04 12.57 -19.66
C GLU A 160 4.32 13.44 -18.62
N GLU A 161 3.04 13.16 -18.36
CA GLU A 161 2.28 13.82 -17.30
C GLU A 161 2.95 13.60 -15.93
N THR A 162 3.37 12.36 -15.65
CA THR A 162 4.01 11.99 -14.39
C THR A 162 5.38 12.64 -14.25
N LYS A 163 6.21 12.65 -15.30
CA LYS A 163 7.51 13.34 -15.31
C LYS A 163 7.35 14.83 -15.01
N LEU A 164 6.41 15.49 -15.67
CA LEU A 164 6.15 16.91 -15.46
C LEU A 164 5.68 17.18 -14.03
N PHE A 165 4.82 16.32 -13.49
CA PHE A 165 4.35 16.42 -12.11
C PHE A 165 5.51 16.29 -11.11
N LEU A 166 6.33 15.25 -11.25
CA LEU A 166 7.49 14.98 -10.39
C LEU A 166 8.52 16.12 -10.42
N LYS A 167 8.83 16.67 -11.60
CA LYS A 167 9.76 17.82 -11.77
C LYS A 167 9.28 19.07 -11.04
N ASN A 168 7.97 19.22 -10.82
CA ASN A 168 7.37 20.39 -10.18
C ASN A 168 6.94 20.13 -8.72
N TYR A 169 7.20 18.93 -8.19
CA TYR A 169 6.79 18.56 -6.84
C TYR A 169 7.49 19.43 -5.79
N LYS A 170 6.72 19.90 -4.79
CA LYS A 170 7.20 20.78 -3.73
C LYS A 170 6.63 20.35 -2.38
N ASN A 171 7.29 19.41 -1.72
CA ASN A 171 7.00 19.03 -0.34
C ASN A 171 8.28 18.51 0.33
N TYR A 172 8.93 19.38 1.09
CA TYR A 172 10.23 19.12 1.71
C TYR A 172 10.12 18.44 3.08
N VAL A 173 8.90 18.18 3.59
CA VAL A 173 8.70 17.58 4.92
C VAL A 173 9.17 16.13 4.96
N TYR A 174 9.05 15.43 3.83
CA TYR A 174 9.34 14.00 3.70
C TYR A 174 10.61 13.71 2.89
N TYR A 175 11.36 14.74 2.48
CA TYR A 175 12.67 14.63 1.82
C TYR A 175 12.72 13.64 0.64
N LEU A 176 11.70 13.65 -0.22
CA LEU A 176 11.55 12.70 -1.33
C LEU A 176 12.36 13.10 -2.58
N ASP A 177 13.06 14.23 -2.57
CA ASP A 177 13.73 14.82 -3.74
C ASP A 177 14.69 13.84 -4.42
N SER A 178 15.54 13.15 -3.65
CA SER A 178 16.49 12.18 -4.23
C SER A 178 15.82 10.96 -4.86
N ALA A 179 14.69 10.50 -4.28
CA ALA A 179 13.95 9.37 -4.84
C ALA A 179 13.19 9.78 -6.13
N ILE A 180 12.73 11.03 -6.17
CA ILE A 180 12.13 11.64 -7.36
C ILE A 180 13.18 11.76 -8.47
N GLU A 181 14.36 12.31 -8.18
CA GLU A 181 15.47 12.42 -9.13
C GLU A 181 15.83 11.06 -9.74
N GLN A 182 16.04 10.03 -8.90
CA GLN A 182 16.34 8.68 -9.37
C GLN A 182 15.24 8.09 -10.26
N SER A 183 13.98 8.36 -9.93
CA SER A 183 12.84 7.85 -10.71
C SER A 183 12.70 8.58 -12.05
N LEU A 184 13.04 9.87 -12.09
CA LEU A 184 13.10 10.63 -13.34
C LEU A 184 14.23 10.10 -14.24
N ASP A 185 15.43 9.88 -13.70
CA ASP A 185 16.57 9.30 -14.42
C ASP A 185 16.20 7.93 -14.99
N TYR A 186 15.51 7.09 -14.22
CA TYR A 186 15.04 5.78 -14.66
C TYR A 186 14.08 5.88 -15.85
N LEU A 187 13.10 6.80 -15.80
CA LEU A 187 12.15 7.01 -16.90
C LEU A 187 12.81 7.62 -18.15
N GLU A 188 13.85 8.43 -17.99
CA GLU A 188 14.63 8.98 -19.11
C GLU A 188 15.49 7.89 -19.77
N ALA A 189 16.10 7.00 -18.98
CA ALA A 189 16.87 5.86 -19.50
C ALA A 189 16.01 4.84 -20.28
N GLN A 190 14.70 4.76 -20.02
CA GLN A 190 13.79 3.91 -20.79
C GLN A 190 13.43 4.47 -22.18
N GLU A 191 13.62 5.77 -22.40
CA GLU A 191 13.33 6.41 -23.70
C GLU A 191 14.47 6.27 -24.70
N GLU A 192 15.68 5.98 -24.23
CA GLU A 192 16.80 5.72 -25.13
C GLU A 192 16.53 4.41 -25.88
N PRO A 193 16.49 4.41 -27.22
CA PRO A 193 16.37 3.18 -27.97
C PRO A 193 17.56 2.31 -27.61
N ASN A 194 17.27 1.10 -27.09
CA ASN A 194 18.28 0.06 -26.96
C ASN A 194 19.02 -0.02 -28.30
N LEU A 195 20.34 0.20 -28.32
CA LEU A 195 21.13 0.10 -29.55
C LEU A 195 20.88 -1.23 -30.28
N LEU A 196 20.53 -2.29 -29.53
CA LEU A 196 20.12 -3.60 -30.04
C LEU A 196 18.82 -3.59 -30.87
N THR A 197 17.83 -2.74 -30.55
CA THR A 197 16.61 -2.58 -31.38
C THR A 197 16.90 -1.78 -32.64
N PHE A 198 17.83 -0.81 -32.59
CA PHE A 198 18.24 -0.02 -33.76
C PHE A 198 18.95 -0.88 -34.82
N PHE A 199 19.78 -1.86 -34.41
CA PHE A 199 20.44 -2.78 -35.35
C PHE A 199 19.47 -3.77 -36.04
N ASN A 200 18.33 -4.09 -35.43
CA ASN A 200 17.34 -4.98 -36.05
C ASN A 200 16.51 -4.29 -37.13
N GLU A 201 16.40 -2.96 -37.12
CA GLU A 201 15.66 -2.20 -38.15
C GLU A 201 16.53 -1.82 -39.36
N ILE A 202 17.86 -1.82 -39.23
CA ILE A 202 18.80 -1.54 -40.32
C ILE A 202 19.17 -2.81 -41.12
N ALA A 203 18.75 -3.99 -40.65
CA ALA A 203 19.02 -5.28 -41.29
C ALA A 203 17.97 -5.68 -42.34
N VAL A 204 17.27 -4.72 -42.97
CA VAL A 204 16.35 -4.92 -44.10
C VAL A 204 16.90 -4.27 -45.37
#